data_AF-A0A379DYA3-F1
#
_entry.id   AF-A0A379DYA3-F1
#
_cell.length_a   1.000
_cell.length_b   1.000
_cell.length_c   1.000
_cell.angle_alpha   90.00
_cell.angle_beta   90.00
_cell.angle_gamma   90.00
#
_symmetry.space_group_name_H-M   'P 1'
#
loop_
_entity.id
_entity.type
_entity.pdbx_description
1 polymer ?
#
loop_
_entity_poly.entity_id
_entity_poly.type
_entity_poly.pdbx_seq_one_letter_code
_entity_poly.pdbx_strand_id
1 'polypeptide(L)'
;MKRLYSAVVFLIMLVACNAKAPNPENHPKQTTTSVPQKTKKLQPKSVKSNALNAQVERLLAEFLPLKDKLTNEELILKVARHFIGIPYVAHTLDRNPNEQLVVNLKEMDCTTYLENVIAIVFCVKNSQSTYQDFTNMLQKIRYQGGILAYENRLHYYQWWVTDNEKMGFLTEISAPNPPFTATQRLKINYMSENFMAYDMLKNNPERIAKVKKKEDATNGKIVNYIPKSEIKNTQLLRQIIHDGDIIALVTNKRNLDTTHLGIAVWHKDGLHLLNASSLQKNKKAVVEPTETLYDYLKTRPYNIGIRVARLKL
;
A
#
# COMPACT_ATOMS: atom_id res chain seq x y z
N MET A 1 26.40 11.59 -37.66
CA MET A 1 27.09 10.74 -36.67
C MET A 1 27.05 11.42 -35.31
N LYS A 2 26.72 10.65 -34.24
CA LYS A 2 26.77 10.95 -32.79
C LYS A 2 25.76 12.01 -32.29
N ARG A 3 24.55 11.62 -31.85
CA ARG A 3 24.16 11.18 -30.48
C ARG A 3 24.80 12.03 -29.36
N LEU A 4 23.98 12.88 -28.74
CA LEU A 4 24.18 13.28 -27.35
C LEU A 4 22.81 13.24 -26.62
N TYR A 5 22.60 12.11 -25.94
CA TYR A 5 21.59 11.97 -24.90
C TYR A 5 22.09 12.72 -23.66
N SER A 6 21.24 13.55 -23.05
CA SER A 6 21.41 13.97 -21.66
C SER A 6 19.99 14.04 -21.07
N ALA A 7 19.46 12.95 -20.51
CA ALA A 7 19.71 12.47 -19.16
C ALA A 7 19.33 13.49 -18.07
N VAL A 8 18.05 13.90 -18.01
CA VAL A 8 17.46 14.53 -16.83
C VAL A 8 16.03 14.01 -16.60
N VAL A 9 15.88 12.80 -16.06
CA VAL A 9 14.76 12.41 -15.18
C VAL A 9 15.23 11.25 -14.31
N PHE A 10 15.95 11.53 -13.22
CA PHE A 10 16.11 10.60 -12.10
C PHE A 10 15.47 11.25 -10.87
N LEU A 11 14.14 11.23 -10.81
CA LEU A 11 13.43 11.49 -9.57
C LEU A 11 12.79 10.19 -9.08
N ILE A 12 13.27 9.80 -7.91
CA ILE A 12 13.08 8.55 -7.19
C ILE A 12 11.59 8.25 -7.00
N MET A 13 11.13 7.14 -7.55
CA MET A 13 9.83 6.52 -7.27
C MET A 13 10.08 5.12 -6.70
N LEU A 14 10.38 5.09 -5.41
CA LEU A 14 10.41 3.88 -4.58
C LEU A 14 9.11 3.84 -3.76
N VAL A 15 8.01 3.50 -4.43
CA VAL A 15 6.66 3.63 -3.85
C VAL A 15 6.09 2.30 -3.32
N ALA A 16 6.81 1.18 -3.43
CA ALA A 16 6.39 -0.04 -2.76
C ALA A 16 6.90 -0.17 -1.31
N CYS A 17 7.98 0.52 -0.95
CA CYS A 17 8.68 0.22 0.29
C CYS A 17 9.03 1.43 1.13
N ASN A 18 8.28 2.55 1.12
CA ASN A 18 8.52 3.66 2.07
C ASN A 18 9.99 4.12 2.20
N ALA A 19 10.82 4.02 1.14
CA ALA A 19 12.21 4.43 1.17
C ALA A 19 12.35 5.94 0.90
N LYS A 20 13.03 6.67 1.79
CA LYS A 20 13.37 8.08 1.51
C LYS A 20 14.54 8.15 0.52
N ALA A 21 14.55 9.17 -0.33
CA ALA A 21 15.71 9.48 -1.16
C ALA A 21 16.94 9.77 -0.27
N PRO A 22 18.14 9.23 -0.58
CA PRO A 22 19.35 9.60 0.14
C PRO A 22 19.69 11.07 -0.14
N ASN A 23 19.94 11.85 0.92
CA ASN A 23 20.44 13.21 0.82
C ASN A 23 21.97 13.15 0.70
N PRO A 24 22.61 13.69 -0.35
CA PRO A 24 24.05 13.86 -0.35
C PRO A 24 24.39 15.02 0.60
N GLU A 25 25.47 14.85 1.37
CA GLU A 25 26.02 15.84 2.31
C GLU A 25 25.32 15.93 3.67
N ASN A 26 25.90 15.25 4.66
CA ASN A 26 26.40 15.88 5.89
C ASN A 26 27.02 14.83 6.84
N HIS A 27 28.35 14.88 6.97
CA HIS A 27 29.02 14.41 8.18
C HIS A 27 29.03 15.54 9.21
N PRO A 28 28.70 15.24 10.48
CA PRO A 28 29.44 15.90 11.55
C PRO A 28 29.89 14.97 12.68
N LYS A 29 31.04 15.36 13.23
CA LYS A 29 31.81 14.74 14.32
C LYS A 29 31.06 14.71 15.65
N GLN A 30 31.39 13.70 16.45
CA GLN A 30 30.98 13.55 17.85
C GLN A 30 31.62 14.62 18.74
N THR A 31 30.85 15.18 19.68
CA THR A 31 31.40 15.67 20.96
C THR A 31 30.34 15.51 22.05
N THR A 32 30.75 14.87 23.15
CA THR A 32 30.00 14.59 24.38
C THR A 32 30.10 15.73 25.38
N THR A 33 28.99 16.13 26.01
CA THR A 33 28.95 16.63 27.40
C THR A 33 27.52 16.52 27.94
N SER A 34 27.40 16.16 29.21
CA SER A 34 26.18 15.74 29.91
C SER A 34 25.78 16.71 31.05
N VAL A 35 24.53 16.53 31.54
CA VAL A 35 23.96 16.89 32.87
C VAL A 35 23.30 18.29 33.00
N PRO A 36 22.21 18.51 33.80
CA PRO A 36 21.04 17.68 34.19
C PRO A 36 19.66 18.34 33.93
N GLN A 37 18.60 17.50 33.97
CA GLN A 37 17.18 17.86 33.93
C GLN A 37 16.66 18.56 35.20
N LYS A 38 15.79 19.57 35.02
CA LYS A 38 14.70 19.90 35.94
C LYS A 38 13.36 19.79 35.22
N THR A 39 12.53 18.87 35.70
CA THR A 39 11.22 18.52 35.20
C THR A 39 10.15 19.49 35.69
N LYS A 40 9.41 20.12 34.77
CA LYS A 40 8.08 20.67 35.05
C LYS A 40 7.10 20.00 34.07
N LYS A 41 6.33 19.04 34.57
CA LYS A 41 5.26 18.34 33.83
C LYS A 41 4.18 19.35 33.46
N LEU A 42 4.10 19.71 32.18
CA LEU A 42 2.88 20.17 31.53
C LEU A 42 2.40 19.02 30.64
N GLN A 43 1.34 18.34 31.07
CA GLN A 43 0.67 17.33 30.24
C GLN A 43 -0.10 18.05 29.11
N PRO A 44 0.13 17.70 27.82
CA PRO A 44 -0.72 18.19 26.75
C PRO A 44 -2.05 17.42 26.74
N LYS A 45 -3.16 18.15 26.82
CA LYS A 45 -4.55 17.64 26.83
C LYS A 45 -4.90 16.84 25.55
N SER A 46 -5.66 15.77 25.74
CA SER A 46 -6.11 14.70 24.81
C SER A 46 -7.14 15.11 23.73
N VAL A 47 -7.07 16.32 23.18
CA VAL A 47 -8.12 16.84 22.26
C VAL A 47 -8.06 16.21 20.86
N LYS A 48 -6.88 15.72 20.41
CA LYS A 48 -6.71 15.18 19.05
C LYS A 48 -7.28 13.77 18.84
N SER A 49 -7.28 12.89 19.85
CA SER A 49 -7.80 11.52 19.67
C SER A 49 -9.32 11.52 19.50
N ASN A 50 -10.05 12.38 20.23
CA ASN A 50 -11.51 12.42 20.16
C ASN A 50 -12.02 12.85 18.77
N ALA A 51 -11.33 13.78 18.10
CA ALA A 51 -11.72 14.25 16.78
C ALA A 51 -11.51 13.20 15.68
N LEU A 52 -10.41 12.43 15.76
CA LEU A 52 -10.12 11.36 14.81
C LEU A 52 -11.09 10.18 15.00
N ASN A 53 -11.34 9.78 16.25
CA ASN A 53 -12.31 8.72 16.56
C ASN A 53 -13.68 9.08 15.97
N ALA A 54 -14.17 10.29 16.26
CA ALA A 54 -15.43 10.77 15.70
C ALA A 54 -15.42 10.87 14.17
N GLN A 55 -14.27 11.13 13.53
CA GLN A 55 -14.16 11.12 12.07
C GLN A 55 -14.37 9.71 11.50
N VAL A 56 -13.72 8.70 12.08
CA VAL A 56 -13.87 7.30 11.67
C VAL A 56 -15.29 6.80 11.92
N GLU A 57 -15.85 7.08 13.09
CA GLU A 57 -17.19 6.63 13.46
C GLU A 57 -18.27 7.28 12.58
N ARG A 58 -18.12 8.56 12.23
CA ARG A 58 -18.99 9.20 11.22
C ARG A 58 -18.88 8.53 9.86
N LEU A 59 -17.67 8.18 9.43
CA LEU A 59 -17.45 7.52 8.16
C LEU A 59 -18.09 6.12 8.14
N LEU A 60 -17.96 5.35 9.21
CA LEU A 60 -18.65 4.06 9.35
C LEU A 60 -20.18 4.24 9.36
N ALA A 61 -20.69 5.23 10.10
CA ALA A 61 -22.12 5.54 10.13
C ALA A 61 -22.69 5.93 8.76
N GLU A 62 -21.91 6.57 7.89
CA GLU A 62 -22.30 6.89 6.51
C GLU A 62 -22.50 5.63 5.67
N PHE A 63 -21.62 4.62 5.81
CA PHE A 63 -21.63 3.42 4.97
C PHE A 63 -22.43 2.25 5.53
N LEU A 64 -22.63 2.16 6.85
CA LEU A 64 -23.39 1.08 7.48
C LEU A 64 -24.79 0.85 6.87
N PRO A 65 -25.59 1.89 6.59
CA PRO A 65 -26.90 1.72 5.94
C PRO A 65 -26.84 1.18 4.51
N LEU A 66 -25.67 1.15 3.88
CA LEU A 66 -25.46 0.66 2.52
C LEU A 66 -25.10 -0.83 2.47
N LYS A 67 -24.75 -1.45 3.61
CA LYS A 67 -24.32 -2.84 3.71
C LYS A 67 -25.25 -3.81 2.97
N ASP A 68 -26.55 -3.65 3.14
CA ASP A 68 -27.58 -4.54 2.59
C ASP A 68 -28.24 -3.97 1.31
N LYS A 69 -27.81 -2.78 0.87
CA LYS A 69 -28.34 -2.09 -0.32
C LYS A 69 -27.45 -2.21 -1.56
N LEU A 70 -26.17 -2.48 -1.35
CA LEU A 70 -25.16 -2.55 -2.40
C LEU A 70 -24.59 -3.97 -2.49
N THR A 71 -24.15 -4.36 -3.68
CA THR A 71 -23.29 -5.53 -3.81
C THR A 71 -21.96 -5.28 -3.10
N ASN A 72 -21.18 -6.34 -2.85
CA ASN A 72 -19.84 -6.19 -2.27
C ASN A 72 -18.94 -5.28 -3.13
N GLU A 73 -19.02 -5.41 -4.45
CA GLU A 73 -18.24 -4.64 -5.43
C GLU A 73 -18.63 -3.15 -5.38
N GLU A 74 -19.93 -2.87 -5.39
CA GLU A 74 -20.48 -1.51 -5.28
C GLU A 74 -20.09 -0.85 -3.96
N LEU A 75 -20.14 -1.58 -2.84
CA LEU A 75 -19.73 -1.08 -1.53
C LEU A 75 -18.23 -0.77 -1.51
N ILE A 76 -17.37 -1.66 -2.00
CA ILE A 76 -15.93 -1.42 -2.08
C ILE A 76 -15.66 -0.15 -2.89
N LEU A 77 -16.25 -0.02 -4.08
CA LEU A 77 -16.05 1.15 -4.92
C LEU A 77 -16.61 2.42 -4.29
N LYS A 78 -17.75 2.36 -3.59
CA LYS A 78 -18.32 3.51 -2.90
C LYS A 78 -17.38 4.03 -1.81
N VAL A 79 -16.83 3.14 -0.99
CA VAL A 79 -15.85 3.48 0.06
C VAL A 79 -14.55 3.98 -0.56
N ALA A 80 -14.03 3.29 -1.58
CA ALA A 80 -12.81 3.66 -2.28
C ALA A 80 -12.90 5.10 -2.87
N ARG A 81 -14.01 5.40 -3.55
CA ARG A 81 -14.24 6.70 -4.19
C ARG A 81 -14.45 7.85 -3.20
N HIS A 82 -14.86 7.56 -1.96
CA HIS A 82 -14.98 8.59 -0.91
C HIS A 82 -13.64 9.31 -0.65
N PHE A 83 -12.52 8.62 -0.85
CA PHE A 83 -11.20 9.20 -0.63
C PHE A 83 -10.65 9.98 -1.82
N ILE A 84 -11.34 10.07 -2.97
CA ILE A 84 -10.86 10.85 -4.12
C ILE A 84 -10.57 12.30 -3.69
N GLY A 85 -9.40 12.79 -4.09
CA GLY A 85 -8.91 14.12 -3.73
C GLY A 85 -8.07 14.17 -2.45
N ILE A 86 -8.03 13.10 -1.64
CA ILE A 86 -7.14 13.05 -0.48
C ILE A 86 -5.67 13.10 -0.94
N PRO A 87 -4.84 13.99 -0.37
CA PRO A 87 -3.44 14.13 -0.75
C PRO A 87 -2.62 12.85 -0.60
N TYR A 88 -1.78 12.61 -1.61
CA TYR A 88 -0.75 11.60 -1.56
C TYR A 88 0.42 12.09 -0.70
N VAL A 89 0.76 11.34 0.35
CA VAL A 89 1.94 11.60 1.19
C VAL A 89 2.60 10.28 1.58
N ALA A 90 3.88 10.13 1.25
CA ALA A 90 4.67 8.96 1.63
C ALA A 90 5.12 9.04 3.10
N HIS A 91 5.47 7.89 3.68
CA HIS A 91 6.05 7.76 5.03
C HIS A 91 5.15 8.31 6.15
N THR A 92 3.83 8.29 5.98
CA THR A 92 2.89 8.75 7.01
C THR A 92 2.93 7.88 8.27
N LEU A 93 3.30 6.60 8.14
CA LEU A 93 3.41 5.64 9.25
C LEU A 93 4.70 5.77 10.07
N ASP A 94 5.79 6.27 9.47
CA ASP A 94 7.15 6.27 10.04
C ASP A 94 7.52 7.60 10.72
N ARG A 95 6.53 8.35 11.20
CA ARG A 95 6.72 9.65 11.87
C ARG A 95 6.95 9.55 13.38
N ASN A 96 6.99 8.33 13.91
CA ASN A 96 7.09 8.06 15.35
C ASN A 96 8.40 7.31 15.66
N PRO A 97 8.98 7.49 16.85
CA PRO A 97 10.23 6.81 17.23
C PRO A 97 10.08 5.30 17.37
N ASN A 98 8.86 4.83 17.68
CA ASN A 98 8.52 3.43 17.85
C ASN A 98 7.32 3.06 16.97
N GLU A 99 7.19 1.78 16.64
CA GLU A 99 6.06 1.30 15.85
C GLU A 99 4.78 1.45 16.65
N GLN A 100 3.77 2.03 16.01
CA GLN A 100 2.43 2.14 16.54
C GLN A 100 1.41 2.08 15.41
N LEU A 101 0.17 1.72 15.74
CA LEU A 101 -0.92 1.75 14.77
C LEU A 101 -1.30 3.20 14.45
N VAL A 102 -0.78 3.73 13.34
CA VAL A 102 -1.11 5.07 12.85
C VAL A 102 -2.35 5.01 11.98
N VAL A 103 -3.37 5.79 12.34
CA VAL A 103 -4.55 6.06 11.52
C VAL A 103 -4.43 7.45 10.90
N ASN A 104 -4.41 7.53 9.58
CA ASN A 104 -4.43 8.79 8.85
C ASN A 104 -5.43 8.71 7.68
N LEU A 105 -6.51 9.47 7.79
CA LEU A 105 -7.56 9.58 6.76
C LEU A 105 -7.45 10.86 5.91
N LYS A 106 -6.40 11.66 6.12
CA LYS A 106 -6.20 12.96 5.48
C LYS A 106 -4.99 13.00 4.54
N GLU A 107 -4.05 12.07 4.73
CA GLU A 107 -2.87 11.92 3.90
C GLU A 107 -2.58 10.43 3.74
N MET A 108 -2.45 9.94 2.52
CA MET A 108 -2.30 8.50 2.25
C MET A 108 -1.25 8.24 1.17
N ASP A 109 -0.61 7.09 1.21
CA ASP A 109 0.08 6.49 0.07
C ASP A 109 -0.79 5.37 -0.53
N CYS A 110 -0.31 4.66 -1.55
CA CYS A 110 -1.09 3.62 -2.21
C CYS A 110 -1.49 2.46 -1.29
N THR A 111 -0.64 2.12 -0.32
CA THR A 111 -0.88 0.99 0.59
C THR A 111 -1.82 1.41 1.70
N THR A 112 -1.55 2.52 2.37
CA THR A 112 -2.39 3.04 3.46
C THR A 112 -3.78 3.43 2.97
N TYR A 113 -3.92 3.95 1.75
CA TYR A 113 -5.21 4.14 1.10
C TYR A 113 -5.97 2.81 0.98
N LEU A 114 -5.33 1.79 0.41
CA LEU A 114 -5.94 0.48 0.23
C LEU A 114 -6.35 -0.14 1.56
N GLU A 115 -5.45 -0.15 2.56
CA GLU A 115 -5.71 -0.71 3.88
C GLU A 115 -6.87 -0.01 4.61
N ASN A 116 -6.97 1.32 4.50
CA ASN A 116 -8.08 2.08 5.09
C ASN A 116 -9.41 1.71 4.43
N VAL A 117 -9.44 1.61 3.10
CA VAL A 117 -10.65 1.19 2.36
C VAL A 117 -11.08 -0.21 2.80
N ILE A 118 -10.15 -1.17 2.82
CA ILE A 118 -10.44 -2.56 3.21
C ILE A 118 -10.94 -2.61 4.66
N ALA A 119 -10.30 -1.89 5.59
CA ALA A 119 -10.72 -1.86 6.98
C ALA A 119 -12.15 -1.32 7.16
N ILE A 120 -12.50 -0.24 6.45
CA ILE A 120 -13.86 0.32 6.48
C ILE A 120 -14.88 -0.68 5.89
N VAL A 121 -14.58 -1.27 4.74
CA VAL A 121 -15.48 -2.25 4.09
C VAL A 121 -15.76 -3.43 5.01
N PHE A 122 -14.73 -4.01 5.64
CA PHE A 122 -14.93 -5.10 6.59
C PHE A 122 -15.72 -4.69 7.82
N CYS A 123 -15.46 -3.50 8.40
CA CYS A 123 -16.27 -3.01 9.51
C CYS A 123 -17.74 -2.87 9.11
N VAL A 124 -18.03 -2.28 7.94
CA VAL A 124 -19.40 -2.15 7.43
C VAL A 124 -20.05 -3.51 7.23
N LYS A 125 -19.36 -4.47 6.59
CA LYS A 125 -19.86 -5.84 6.38
C LYS A 125 -20.10 -6.59 7.70
N ASN A 126 -19.32 -6.30 8.73
CA ASN A 126 -19.48 -6.87 10.07
C ASN A 126 -20.44 -6.07 10.96
N SER A 127 -21.12 -5.04 10.44
CA SER A 127 -22.00 -4.15 11.22
C SER A 127 -21.29 -3.48 12.41
N GLN A 128 -20.00 -3.21 12.26
CA GLN A 128 -19.15 -2.55 13.24
C GLN A 128 -19.11 -1.04 13.01
N SER A 129 -19.17 -0.26 14.08
CA SER A 129 -19.40 1.19 14.02
C SER A 129 -18.41 2.03 14.82
N THR A 130 -17.52 1.40 15.61
CA THR A 130 -16.64 2.13 16.54
C THR A 130 -15.25 2.37 15.96
N TYR A 131 -14.55 3.37 16.48
CA TYR A 131 -13.12 3.56 16.18
C TYR A 131 -12.29 2.33 16.56
N GLN A 132 -12.63 1.66 17.66
CA GLN A 132 -11.91 0.46 18.11
C GLN A 132 -12.08 -0.69 17.10
N ASP A 133 -13.27 -0.90 16.55
CA ASP A 133 -13.49 -1.90 15.51
C ASP A 133 -12.62 -1.64 14.28
N PHE A 134 -12.60 -0.39 13.81
CA PHE A 134 -11.78 0.03 12.68
C PHE A 134 -10.29 -0.21 12.95
N THR A 135 -9.77 0.21 14.10
CA THR A 135 -8.35 0.00 14.43
C THR A 135 -8.00 -1.47 14.58
N ASN A 136 -8.88 -2.29 15.17
CA ASN A 136 -8.70 -3.73 15.25
C ASN A 136 -8.59 -4.36 13.86
N MET A 137 -9.47 -3.96 12.93
CA MET A 137 -9.44 -4.46 11.55
C MET A 137 -8.18 -3.98 10.81
N LEU A 138 -7.85 -2.69 10.90
CA LEU A 138 -6.66 -2.11 10.29
C LEU A 138 -5.38 -2.80 10.77
N GLN A 139 -5.28 -3.09 12.08
CA GLN A 139 -4.14 -3.80 12.64
C GLN A 139 -4.01 -5.22 12.07
N LYS A 140 -5.13 -5.95 11.92
CA LYS A 140 -5.15 -7.28 11.32
C LYS A 140 -4.71 -7.27 9.85
N ILE A 141 -5.07 -6.23 9.10
CA ILE A 141 -4.70 -6.11 7.69
C ILE A 141 -3.23 -5.73 7.50
N ARG A 142 -2.70 -4.84 8.35
CA ARG A 142 -1.40 -4.19 8.18
C ARG A 142 -0.22 -4.98 8.77
N TYR A 143 -0.47 -5.76 9.81
CA TYR A 143 0.57 -6.46 10.56
C TYR A 143 0.36 -7.97 10.50
N GLN A 144 1.46 -8.71 10.33
CA GLN A 144 1.46 -10.16 10.27
C GLN A 144 0.74 -10.76 11.49
N GLY A 145 -0.35 -11.50 11.23
CA GLY A 145 -1.20 -12.08 12.27
C GLY A 145 -1.84 -11.06 13.23
N GLY A 146 -1.91 -9.79 12.84
CA GLY A 146 -2.36 -8.68 13.68
C GLY A 146 -1.41 -8.30 14.82
N ILE A 147 -0.13 -8.71 14.80
CA ILE A 147 0.83 -8.44 15.88
C ILE A 147 1.62 -7.16 15.58
N LEU A 148 1.33 -6.10 16.33
CA LEU A 148 1.93 -4.76 16.16
C LEU A 148 3.44 -4.76 16.46
N ALA A 149 4.26 -4.80 15.42
CA ALA A 149 5.71 -4.59 15.46
C ALA A 149 6.23 -4.17 14.07
N TYR A 150 7.33 -3.41 13.99
CA TYR A 150 7.83 -2.90 12.70
C TYR A 150 8.21 -4.04 11.75
N GLU A 151 8.88 -5.07 12.27
CA GLU A 151 9.24 -6.29 11.55
C GLU A 151 8.01 -7.12 11.11
N ASN A 152 6.86 -6.93 11.76
CA ASN A 152 5.60 -7.59 11.44
C ASN A 152 4.75 -6.78 10.48
N ARG A 153 5.01 -5.48 10.31
CA ARG A 153 4.31 -4.67 9.29
C ARG A 153 4.60 -5.26 7.90
N LEU A 154 3.55 -5.41 7.10
CA LEU A 154 3.60 -6.13 5.84
C LEU A 154 4.09 -5.23 4.69
N HIS A 155 5.39 -4.93 4.67
CA HIS A 155 5.99 -3.92 3.77
C HIS A 155 6.12 -4.34 2.30
N TYR A 156 6.11 -5.63 1.98
CA TYR A 156 6.09 -6.14 0.60
C TYR A 156 4.71 -6.69 0.28
N TYR A 157 4.23 -6.48 -0.96
CA TYR A 157 2.91 -6.98 -1.37
C TYR A 157 2.79 -8.49 -1.19
N GLN A 158 3.84 -9.25 -1.47
CA GLN A 158 3.86 -10.69 -1.25
C GLN A 158 3.58 -11.07 0.20
N TRP A 159 4.15 -10.34 1.16
CA TRP A 159 3.87 -10.58 2.58
C TRP A 159 2.44 -10.18 2.90
N TRP A 160 2.02 -9.02 2.39
CA TRP A 160 0.68 -8.48 2.61
C TRP A 160 -0.41 -9.44 2.11
N VAL A 161 -0.33 -9.90 0.87
CA VAL A 161 -1.32 -10.78 0.27
C VAL A 161 -1.33 -12.16 0.92
N THR A 162 -0.15 -12.73 1.24
CA THR A 162 -0.08 -14.05 1.89
C THR A 162 -0.63 -14.04 3.30
N ASP A 163 -0.35 -13.01 4.09
CA ASP A 163 -0.87 -12.95 5.45
C ASP A 163 -2.38 -12.67 5.44
N ASN A 164 -2.85 -11.72 4.63
CA ASN A 164 -4.28 -11.42 4.53
C ASN A 164 -5.10 -12.60 3.96
N GLU A 165 -4.53 -13.40 3.06
CA GLU A 165 -5.14 -14.65 2.61
C GLU A 165 -5.20 -15.69 3.74
N LYS A 166 -4.10 -15.87 4.48
CA LYS A 166 -4.04 -16.76 5.65
C LYS A 166 -5.01 -16.34 6.76
N MET A 167 -5.21 -15.05 6.94
CA MET A 167 -6.17 -14.48 7.89
C MET A 167 -7.63 -14.54 7.38
N GLY A 168 -7.84 -14.93 6.13
CA GLY A 168 -9.16 -15.15 5.54
C GLY A 168 -9.84 -13.89 4.99
N PHE A 169 -9.11 -12.77 4.85
CA PHE A 169 -9.67 -11.50 4.37
C PHE A 169 -9.74 -11.39 2.84
N LEU A 170 -8.89 -12.13 2.13
CA LEU A 170 -8.86 -12.12 0.68
C LEU A 170 -8.45 -13.48 0.12
N THR A 171 -8.58 -13.63 -1.18
CA THR A 171 -7.97 -14.71 -1.96
C THR A 171 -7.13 -14.09 -3.06
N GLU A 172 -5.91 -14.58 -3.29
CA GLU A 172 -5.14 -14.21 -4.47
C GLU A 172 -5.63 -14.97 -5.71
N ILE A 173 -6.03 -14.23 -6.74
CA ILE A 173 -6.46 -14.82 -8.02
C ILE A 173 -5.21 -15.01 -8.89
N SER A 174 -4.96 -16.27 -9.28
CA SER A 174 -3.76 -16.66 -10.05
C SER A 174 -4.04 -17.67 -11.17
N ALA A 175 -5.32 -17.92 -11.45
CA ALA A 175 -5.85 -18.82 -12.47
C ALA A 175 -7.18 -18.25 -13.02
N PRO A 176 -7.64 -18.66 -14.22
CA PRO A 176 -7.03 -19.63 -15.14
C PRO A 176 -5.84 -19.07 -15.93
N ASN A 177 -5.15 -19.93 -16.68
CA ASN A 177 -4.18 -19.52 -17.68
C ASN A 177 -4.76 -19.86 -19.08
N PRO A 178 -5.04 -18.87 -19.96
CA PRO A 178 -4.91 -17.41 -19.77
C PRO A 178 -5.95 -16.83 -18.78
N PRO A 179 -5.73 -15.61 -18.23
CA PRO A 179 -4.75 -14.58 -18.59
C PRO A 179 -3.48 -14.58 -17.72
N PHE A 180 -3.38 -15.43 -16.71
CA PHE A 180 -2.20 -15.54 -15.84
C PHE A 180 -1.05 -16.32 -16.54
N THR A 181 -0.55 -15.77 -17.65
CA THR A 181 0.38 -16.45 -18.57
C THR A 181 1.85 -16.26 -18.21
N ALA A 182 2.19 -15.31 -17.34
CA ALA A 182 3.57 -14.98 -17.01
C ALA A 182 3.90 -15.27 -15.53
N THR A 183 5.18 -15.47 -15.24
CA THR A 183 5.66 -15.78 -13.88
C THR A 183 6.76 -14.84 -13.43
N GLN A 184 6.78 -14.53 -12.14
CA GLN A 184 7.84 -13.76 -11.48
C GLN A 184 8.49 -14.66 -10.42
N ARG A 185 9.81 -14.87 -10.52
CA ARG A 185 10.59 -15.43 -9.41
C ARG A 185 10.93 -14.29 -8.46
N LEU A 186 10.40 -14.34 -7.25
CA LEU A 186 10.55 -13.28 -6.27
C LEU A 186 11.99 -13.20 -5.78
N LYS A 187 12.50 -11.96 -5.78
CA LYS A 187 13.70 -11.53 -5.10
C LYS A 187 13.35 -10.25 -4.37
N ILE A 188 13.05 -10.33 -3.07
CA ILE A 188 12.68 -9.19 -2.23
C ILE A 188 13.74 -8.99 -1.15
N ASN A 189 14.61 -8.00 -1.33
CA ASN A 189 15.72 -7.68 -0.41
C ASN A 189 15.90 -6.16 -0.22
N TYR A 190 14.99 -5.35 -0.77
CA TYR A 190 15.20 -3.92 -0.92
C TYR A 190 15.39 -3.23 0.43
N MET A 191 14.58 -3.55 1.44
CA MET A 191 14.64 -2.91 2.75
C MET A 191 15.93 -3.26 3.49
N SER A 192 16.33 -4.54 3.55
CA SER A 192 17.57 -4.89 4.25
C SER A 192 18.84 -4.42 3.53
N GLU A 193 18.82 -4.31 2.20
CA GLU A 193 19.96 -3.77 1.44
C GLU A 193 20.01 -2.24 1.42
N ASN A 194 18.89 -1.56 1.70
CA ASN A 194 18.77 -0.09 1.68
C ASN A 194 18.31 0.49 3.03
N PHE A 195 18.60 -0.19 4.15
CA PHE A 195 18.06 0.11 5.48
C PHE A 195 18.32 1.55 5.96
N MET A 196 19.36 2.22 5.45
CA MET A 196 19.66 3.63 5.75
C MET A 196 18.57 4.59 5.28
N ALA A 197 17.77 4.21 4.28
CA ALA A 197 16.65 5.00 3.76
C ALA A 197 15.39 4.96 4.67
N TYR A 198 15.45 4.20 5.77
CA TYR A 198 14.31 3.90 6.64
C TYR A 198 14.61 4.33 8.07
N ASP A 199 13.86 5.32 8.58
CA ASP A 199 14.08 5.84 9.93
C ASP A 199 13.95 4.76 11.01
N MET A 200 13.06 3.80 10.79
CA MET A 200 12.80 2.68 11.70
C MET A 200 13.81 1.54 11.63
N LEU A 201 14.72 1.54 10.63
CA LEU A 201 15.77 0.53 10.46
C LEU A 201 17.19 1.07 10.68
N LYS A 202 17.51 2.29 10.24
CA LYS A 202 18.88 2.82 10.15
C LYS A 202 19.74 2.67 11.42
N ASN A 203 19.10 2.71 12.59
CA ASN A 203 19.74 2.58 13.89
C ASN A 203 19.27 1.35 14.68
N ASN A 204 18.74 0.32 14.01
CA ASN A 204 18.17 -0.86 14.66
C ASN A 204 18.60 -2.17 13.96
N PRO A 205 19.81 -2.69 14.27
CA PRO A 205 20.35 -3.89 13.62
C PRO A 205 19.50 -5.14 13.84
N GLU A 206 18.80 -5.25 14.97
CA GLU A 206 17.90 -6.37 15.24
C GLU A 206 16.70 -6.38 14.28
N ARG A 207 16.06 -5.21 14.05
CA ARG A 207 14.99 -5.08 13.06
C ARG A 207 15.47 -5.39 11.65
N ILE A 208 16.66 -4.92 11.28
CA ILE A 208 17.28 -5.22 9.98
C ILE A 208 17.43 -6.74 9.81
N ALA A 209 17.97 -7.43 10.82
CA ALA A 209 18.15 -8.88 10.78
C ALA A 209 16.82 -9.64 10.66
N LYS A 210 15.77 -9.21 11.39
CA LYS A 210 14.43 -9.81 11.30
C LYS A 210 13.79 -9.61 9.93
N VAL A 211 13.88 -8.41 9.36
CA VAL A 211 13.40 -8.10 8.00
C VAL A 211 14.15 -8.93 6.98
N LYS A 212 15.49 -8.97 7.06
CA LYS A 212 16.34 -9.78 6.17
C LYS A 212 15.98 -11.26 6.22
N LYS A 213 15.74 -11.82 7.41
CA LYS A 213 15.32 -13.23 7.55
C LYS A 213 14.00 -13.51 6.81
N LYS A 214 13.02 -12.60 6.88
CA LYS A 214 11.74 -12.72 6.17
C LYS A 214 11.91 -12.59 4.65
N GLU A 215 12.78 -11.68 4.22
CA GLU A 215 13.17 -11.49 2.83
C GLU A 215 13.81 -12.76 2.24
N ASP A 216 14.82 -13.30 2.92
CA ASP A 216 15.51 -14.52 2.53
C ASP A 216 14.54 -15.73 2.48
N ALA A 217 13.60 -15.83 3.41
CA ALA A 217 12.58 -16.89 3.41
C ALA A 217 11.55 -16.77 2.26
N THR A 218 11.40 -15.58 1.67
CA THR A 218 10.45 -15.36 0.55
C THR A 218 11.12 -15.54 -0.81
N ASN A 219 12.43 -15.32 -0.87
CA ASN A 219 13.21 -15.38 -2.10
C ASN A 219 13.12 -16.75 -2.78
N GLY A 220 13.00 -16.73 -4.11
CA GLY A 220 12.90 -17.93 -4.94
C GLY A 220 11.47 -18.41 -5.19
N LYS A 221 10.47 -17.96 -4.42
CA LYS A 221 9.05 -18.22 -4.69
C LYS A 221 8.67 -17.77 -6.10
N ILE A 222 7.89 -18.58 -6.80
CA ILE A 222 7.37 -18.27 -8.14
C ILE A 222 5.90 -17.89 -7.99
N VAL A 223 5.51 -16.76 -8.57
CA VAL A 223 4.11 -16.30 -8.59
C VAL A 223 3.66 -16.02 -10.03
N ASN A 224 2.41 -16.32 -10.33
CA ASN A 224 1.79 -16.03 -11.62
C ASN A 224 1.26 -14.60 -11.64
N TYR A 225 1.28 -13.98 -12.81
CA TYR A 225 0.71 -12.65 -13.01
C TYR A 225 0.18 -12.50 -14.43
N ILE A 226 -0.69 -11.52 -14.64
CA ILE A 226 -1.19 -11.15 -15.96
C ILE A 226 -0.18 -10.16 -16.57
N PRO A 227 0.53 -10.50 -17.65
CA PRO A 227 1.47 -9.59 -18.26
C PRO A 227 0.75 -8.38 -18.84
N LYS A 228 1.40 -7.21 -18.81
CA LYS A 228 0.74 -5.94 -19.18
C LYS A 228 0.22 -5.91 -20.61
N SER A 229 0.77 -6.73 -21.50
CA SER A 229 0.27 -6.88 -22.88
C SER A 229 -1.13 -7.50 -22.96
N GLU A 230 -1.53 -8.25 -21.93
CA GLU A 230 -2.80 -8.99 -21.87
C GLU A 230 -3.89 -8.27 -21.07
N ILE A 231 -3.60 -7.10 -20.49
CA ILE A 231 -4.58 -6.28 -19.77
C ILE A 231 -5.45 -5.51 -20.78
N LYS A 232 -6.11 -6.23 -21.68
CA LYS A 232 -6.99 -5.69 -22.73
C LYS A 232 -8.45 -5.79 -22.28
N ASN A 233 -9.31 -4.95 -22.86
CA ASN A 233 -10.76 -5.00 -22.63
C ASN A 233 -11.40 -6.20 -23.36
N THR A 234 -11.20 -7.40 -22.82
CA THR A 234 -11.75 -8.67 -23.37
C THR A 234 -12.79 -9.26 -22.45
N GLN A 235 -13.69 -10.08 -23.01
CA GLN A 235 -14.70 -10.81 -22.23
C GLN A 235 -14.06 -11.68 -21.14
N LEU A 236 -12.97 -12.38 -21.48
CA LEU A 236 -12.23 -13.21 -20.53
C LEU A 236 -11.72 -12.40 -19.33
N LEU A 237 -11.11 -11.24 -19.58
CA LEU A 237 -10.55 -10.44 -18.49
C LEU A 237 -11.65 -9.84 -17.61
N ARG A 238 -12.78 -9.43 -18.19
CA ARG A 238 -13.97 -8.95 -17.45
C ARG A 238 -14.61 -10.03 -16.57
N GLN A 239 -14.51 -11.30 -16.94
CA GLN A 239 -15.01 -12.41 -16.13
C GLN A 239 -14.08 -12.75 -14.95
N ILE A 240 -12.80 -12.40 -15.06
CA ILE A 240 -11.76 -12.78 -14.09
C ILE A 240 -11.49 -11.67 -13.09
N ILE A 241 -11.34 -10.42 -13.55
CA ILE A 241 -11.14 -9.25 -12.69
C ILE A 241 -12.48 -8.57 -12.49
N HIS A 242 -12.87 -8.37 -11.24
CA HIS A 242 -14.12 -7.74 -10.85
C HIS A 242 -13.87 -6.35 -10.27
N ASP A 243 -14.89 -5.51 -10.29
CA ASP A 243 -14.85 -4.21 -9.62
C ASP A 243 -14.57 -4.39 -8.12
N GLY A 244 -13.66 -3.57 -7.60
CA GLY A 244 -13.24 -3.70 -6.20
C GLY A 244 -12.08 -4.68 -5.96
N ASP A 245 -11.64 -5.44 -6.97
CA ASP A 245 -10.44 -6.26 -6.83
C ASP A 245 -9.21 -5.40 -6.54
N ILE A 246 -8.32 -5.94 -5.73
CA ILE A 246 -7.01 -5.36 -5.42
C ILE A 246 -6.07 -5.66 -6.58
N ILE A 247 -5.46 -4.62 -7.12
CA ILE A 247 -4.48 -4.71 -8.20
C ILE A 247 -3.11 -4.31 -7.69
N ALA A 248 -2.14 -5.21 -7.82
CA ALA A 248 -0.75 -4.94 -7.52
C ALA A 248 0.09 -4.88 -8.80
N LEU A 249 0.78 -3.76 -9.01
CA LEU A 249 1.59 -3.55 -10.22
C LEU A 249 2.95 -4.23 -10.05
N VAL A 250 3.08 -5.41 -10.68
CA VAL A 250 4.27 -6.25 -10.68
C VAL A 250 5.44 -5.52 -11.33
N THR A 251 6.63 -5.62 -10.74
CA THR A 251 7.82 -4.92 -11.22
C THR A 251 8.99 -5.83 -11.58
N ASN A 252 9.82 -5.39 -12.52
CA ASN A 252 11.15 -5.96 -12.78
C ASN A 252 12.29 -5.14 -12.12
N LYS A 253 11.97 -4.15 -11.26
CA LYS A 253 12.98 -3.50 -10.44
C LYS A 253 13.64 -4.54 -9.54
N ARG A 254 14.97 -4.44 -9.39
CA ARG A 254 15.73 -5.34 -8.52
C ARG A 254 15.18 -5.26 -7.09
N ASN A 255 15.13 -6.42 -6.44
CA ASN A 255 14.83 -6.58 -5.03
C ASN A 255 13.41 -6.17 -4.59
N LEU A 256 12.48 -5.96 -5.52
CA LEU A 256 11.08 -5.60 -5.28
C LEU A 256 10.15 -6.56 -6.04
N ASP A 257 8.99 -6.85 -5.45
CA ASP A 257 7.93 -7.65 -6.07
C ASP A 257 6.94 -6.78 -6.86
N THR A 258 6.56 -5.65 -6.28
CA THR A 258 5.59 -4.70 -6.83
C THR A 258 6.08 -3.26 -6.65
N THR A 259 5.39 -2.29 -7.24
CA THR A 259 5.72 -0.86 -7.09
C THR A 259 4.57 0.03 -6.65
N HIS A 260 3.34 -0.45 -6.82
CA HIS A 260 2.13 0.35 -6.61
C HIS A 260 0.93 -0.57 -6.45
N LEU A 261 -0.08 -0.09 -5.72
CA LEU A 261 -1.34 -0.78 -5.48
C LEU A 261 -2.52 0.11 -5.88
N GLY A 262 -3.68 -0.51 -6.11
CA GLY A 262 -4.94 0.19 -6.30
C GLY A 262 -6.11 -0.77 -6.39
N ILE A 263 -7.27 -0.24 -6.74
CA ILE A 263 -8.55 -0.96 -6.82
C ILE A 263 -9.01 -0.97 -8.28
N ALA A 264 -9.42 -2.14 -8.76
CA ALA A 264 -9.95 -2.36 -10.10
C ALA A 264 -11.28 -1.65 -10.28
N VAL A 265 -11.41 -0.93 -11.40
CA VAL A 265 -12.67 -0.32 -11.82
C VAL A 265 -12.86 -0.50 -13.32
N TRP A 266 -13.93 -1.17 -13.74
CA TRP A 266 -14.29 -1.31 -15.14
C TRP A 266 -15.09 -0.12 -15.62
N HIS A 267 -14.57 0.52 -16.66
CA HIS A 267 -15.28 1.49 -17.48
C HIS A 267 -15.69 0.83 -18.81
N LYS A 268 -16.39 1.58 -19.67
CA LYS A 268 -16.82 1.09 -20.98
C LYS A 268 -15.62 0.74 -21.88
N ASP A 269 -14.56 1.55 -21.82
CA ASP A 269 -13.35 1.46 -22.62
C ASP A 269 -12.31 0.48 -22.08
N GLY A 270 -12.26 0.23 -20.77
CA GLY A 270 -11.39 -0.80 -20.23
C GLY A 270 -11.32 -0.88 -18.71
N LEU A 271 -10.29 -1.57 -18.23
CA LEU A 271 -9.97 -1.65 -16.81
C LEU A 271 -9.17 -0.41 -16.39
N HIS A 272 -9.59 0.25 -15.33
CA HIS A 272 -8.95 1.41 -14.70
C HIS A 272 -8.45 1.04 -13.31
N LEU A 273 -7.63 1.94 -12.74
CA LEU A 273 -7.03 1.76 -11.43
C LEU A 273 -7.31 2.96 -10.55
N LEU A 274 -8.25 2.81 -9.62
CA LEU A 274 -8.49 3.78 -8.56
C LEU A 274 -7.39 3.66 -7.51
N ASN A 275 -6.60 4.73 -7.31
CA ASN A 275 -5.39 4.67 -6.49
C ASN A 275 -5.01 6.00 -5.84
N ALA A 276 -4.18 5.96 -4.79
CA ALA A 276 -3.42 7.11 -4.33
C ALA A 276 -2.19 7.32 -5.23
N SER A 277 -2.21 8.36 -6.06
CA SER A 277 -1.17 8.59 -7.06
C SER A 277 -0.18 9.67 -6.62
N SER A 278 1.11 9.39 -6.71
CA SER A 278 2.19 10.36 -6.47
C SER A 278 2.55 11.21 -7.71
N LEU A 279 1.86 11.00 -8.83
CA LEU A 279 2.14 11.70 -10.09
C LEU A 279 1.58 13.13 -10.06
N GLN A 280 2.35 14.09 -10.58
CA GLN A 280 1.94 15.49 -10.65
C GLN A 280 0.70 15.72 -11.52
N LYS A 281 0.57 14.98 -12.64
CA LYS A 281 -0.63 15.04 -13.49
C LYS A 281 -1.92 14.66 -12.73
N ASN A 282 -1.79 13.87 -11.67
CA ASN A 282 -2.87 13.44 -10.80
C ASN A 282 -2.95 14.28 -9.51
N LYS A 283 -2.30 15.46 -9.52
CA LYS A 283 -2.24 16.41 -8.39
C LYS A 283 -1.72 15.80 -7.08
N LYS A 284 -0.96 14.70 -7.16
CA LYS A 284 -0.52 13.94 -5.98
C LYS A 284 -1.68 13.65 -5.02
N ALA A 285 -2.70 12.93 -5.49
CA ALA A 285 -3.90 12.62 -4.70
C ALA A 285 -4.46 11.24 -5.02
N VAL A 286 -5.43 10.78 -4.23
CA VAL A 286 -6.32 9.69 -4.59
C VAL A 286 -7.17 10.09 -5.79
N VAL A 287 -7.13 9.26 -6.84
CA VAL A 287 -7.76 9.55 -8.13
C VAL A 287 -8.28 8.26 -8.78
N GLU A 288 -9.28 8.41 -9.63
CA GLU A 288 -9.67 7.44 -10.64
C GLU A 288 -9.27 8.03 -12.00
N PRO A 289 -8.05 7.75 -12.51
CA PRO A 289 -7.57 8.37 -13.74
C PRO A 289 -8.44 7.99 -14.95
N THR A 290 -8.54 8.92 -15.91
CA THR A 290 -9.29 8.71 -17.16
C THR A 290 -8.59 7.77 -18.12
N GLU A 291 -7.27 7.55 -18.00
CA GLU A 291 -6.59 6.54 -18.79
C GLU A 291 -6.87 5.11 -18.30
N THR A 292 -6.93 4.16 -19.22
CA THR A 292 -6.99 2.74 -18.86
C THR A 292 -5.70 2.30 -18.16
N LEU A 293 -5.79 1.24 -17.34
CA LEU A 293 -4.63 0.59 -16.72
C LEU A 293 -3.64 0.06 -17.77
N TYR A 294 -4.14 -0.39 -18.92
CA TYR A 294 -3.31 -0.79 -20.06
C TYR A 294 -2.42 0.36 -20.55
N ASP A 295 -3.03 1.51 -20.85
CA ASP A 295 -2.32 2.69 -21.36
C ASP A 295 -1.35 3.25 -20.31
N TYR A 296 -1.77 3.24 -19.04
CA TYR A 296 -0.90 3.58 -17.92
C TYR A 296 0.36 2.70 -17.89
N LEU A 297 0.20 1.37 -17.95
CA LEU A 297 1.31 0.41 -17.87
C LEU A 297 2.19 0.36 -19.14
N LYS A 298 1.63 0.69 -20.30
CA LYS A 298 2.35 0.74 -21.58
C LYS A 298 3.54 1.69 -21.52
N THR A 299 3.40 2.82 -20.82
CA THR A 299 4.45 3.85 -20.67
C THR A 299 5.39 3.60 -19.48
N ARG A 300 5.24 2.48 -18.76
CA ARG A 300 6.01 2.15 -17.55
C ARG A 300 6.88 0.92 -17.77
N PRO A 301 8.16 1.05 -18.16
CA PRO A 301 9.01 -0.10 -18.49
C PRO A 301 9.27 -1.00 -17.27
N TYR A 302 9.24 -0.42 -16.07
CA TYR A 302 9.47 -1.17 -14.84
C TYR A 302 8.26 -1.95 -14.34
N ASN A 303 7.07 -1.67 -14.87
CA ASN A 303 5.87 -2.42 -14.56
C ASN A 303 5.64 -3.44 -15.67
N ILE A 304 5.61 -4.72 -15.30
CA ILE A 304 5.56 -5.83 -16.26
C ILE A 304 4.18 -6.49 -16.35
N GLY A 305 3.31 -6.24 -15.38
CA GLY A 305 1.95 -6.78 -15.35
C GLY A 305 1.27 -6.54 -14.01
N ILE A 306 0.24 -7.34 -13.73
CA ILE A 306 -0.56 -7.23 -12.51
C ILE A 306 -0.77 -8.57 -11.82
N ARG A 307 -0.80 -8.52 -10.49
CA ARG A 307 -1.40 -9.56 -9.63
C ARG A 307 -2.73 -9.04 -9.12
N VAL A 308 -3.65 -9.96 -8.85
CA VAL A 308 -5.04 -9.67 -8.53
C VAL A 308 -5.39 -10.38 -7.23
N ALA A 309 -6.03 -9.68 -6.29
CA ALA A 309 -6.60 -10.29 -5.08
C ALA A 309 -8.03 -9.80 -4.87
N ARG A 310 -8.89 -10.68 -4.37
CA ARG A 310 -10.31 -10.39 -4.13
C ARG A 310 -10.65 -10.52 -2.66
N LEU A 311 -11.35 -9.53 -2.10
CA LEU A 311 -11.80 -9.59 -0.71
C LEU A 311 -12.84 -10.71 -0.51
N LYS A 312 -12.79 -11.35 0.66
CA LYS A 312 -13.77 -12.34 1.11
C LYS A 312 -14.75 -11.66 2.08
N LEU A 313 -15.89 -11.20 1.56
CA LEU A 313 -16.89 -10.37 2.25
C LEU A 313 -18.27 -11.02 2.33
#